data_AF-A0A2V8Q7Q6-F1
#
_entry.id   AF-A0A2V8Q7Q6-F1
#
_cell.length_a   1.000
_cell.length_b   1.000
_cell.length_c   1.000
_cell.angle_alpha   90.00
_cell.angle_beta   90.00
_cell.angle_gamma   90.00
#
_symmetry.space_group_name_H-M   'P 1'
#
loop_
_entity.id
_entity.type
_entity.pdbx_description
1 polymer ?
#
loop_
_entity_poly.entity_id
_entity_poly.type
_entity_poly.pdbx_seq_one_letter_code
_entity_poly.pdbx_strand_id
1 'polypeptide(L)'
;PSRAALLRVGVDIDQVYHTNTANFQPRVGLAWDPFKNGKTSVRVAYAIMTEQPTITAVLSTTFNPPLATPLSFTGTVRFDNARALATSAGIAPTTID
;
A
#
# COMPACT_ATOMS: atom_id res chain seq x y z
N PRO A 1 -11.63 12.13 24.90
CA PRO A 1 -12.07 11.15 23.88
C PRO A 1 -11.91 11.79 22.49
N SER A 2 -11.02 11.27 21.64
CA SER A 2 -10.84 11.76 20.27
C SER A 2 -11.97 11.23 19.38
N ARG A 3 -12.68 12.12 18.68
CA ARG A 3 -13.67 11.72 17.67
C ARG A 3 -12.93 11.10 16.49
N ALA A 4 -13.27 9.86 16.14
CA ALA A 4 -12.82 9.26 14.89
C ALA A 4 -13.64 9.88 13.73
N ALA A 5 -12.94 10.38 12.70
CA ALA A 5 -13.54 10.88 11.47
C ALA A 5 -12.82 10.23 10.28
N LEU A 6 -13.56 9.96 9.20
CA LEU A 6 -12.98 9.47 7.96
C LEU A 6 -12.30 10.64 7.24
N LEU A 7 -11.05 10.46 6.84
CA LEU A 7 -10.26 11.44 6.10
C LEU A 7 -10.06 10.93 4.67
N ARG A 8 -10.28 11.79 3.67
CA ARG A 8 -10.08 11.47 2.25
C ARG A 8 -8.65 11.73 1.81
N VAL A 9 -8.07 10.79 1.09
CA VAL A 9 -6.73 10.94 0.48
C VAL A 9 -6.82 11.88 -0.73
N GLY A 10 -5.87 12.79 -0.89
CA GLY A 10 -5.85 13.85 -1.92
C GLY A 10 -6.74 15.06 -1.62
N VAL A 11 -7.44 15.08 -0.46
CA VAL A 11 -8.26 16.21 -0.02
C VAL A 11 -7.97 16.58 1.43
N ASP A 12 -8.10 15.60 2.34
CA ASP A 12 -7.89 15.79 3.79
C ASP A 12 -6.49 15.33 4.23
N ILE A 13 -5.87 14.39 3.51
CA ILE A 13 -4.49 13.92 3.69
C ILE A 13 -3.83 13.62 2.33
N ASP A 14 -2.54 13.92 2.16
CA ASP A 14 -1.86 13.70 0.86
C ASP A 14 -1.41 12.24 0.65
N GLN A 15 -1.11 11.52 1.74
CA GLN A 15 -0.66 10.12 1.67
C GLN A 15 -1.18 9.31 2.86
N VAL A 16 -1.56 8.05 2.59
CA VAL A 16 -2.04 7.12 3.62
C VAL A 16 -0.91 6.66 4.54
N TYR A 17 0.27 6.46 3.98
CA TYR A 17 1.45 6.01 4.70
C TYR A 17 2.52 7.09 4.65
N HIS A 18 3.22 7.31 5.77
CA HIS A 18 4.45 8.10 5.74
C HIS A 18 5.51 7.33 4.96
N THR A 19 5.93 7.87 3.83
CA THR A 19 6.98 7.30 3.00
C THR A 19 8.32 7.94 3.34
N ASN A 20 9.37 7.13 3.48
CA ASN A 20 10.74 7.62 3.56
C ASN A 20 11.41 7.36 2.20
N THR A 21 11.86 8.41 1.53
CA THR A 21 12.58 8.32 0.25
C THR A 21 14.03 7.87 0.44
N ALA A 22 14.60 8.01 1.64
CA ALA A 22 15.92 7.53 1.97
C ALA A 22 15.89 6.02 2.31
N ASN A 23 15.69 5.19 1.29
CA ASN A 23 15.80 3.72 1.37
C ASN A 23 17.25 3.25 1.40
N PHE A 24 18.08 3.87 2.25
CA PHE A 24 19.48 3.49 2.37
C PHE A 24 19.59 2.17 3.14
N GLN A 25 20.01 1.12 2.45
CA GLN A 25 20.10 -0.25 2.96
C GLN A 25 21.55 -0.75 2.95
N PRO A 26 22.41 -0.29 3.88
CA PRO A 26 23.79 -0.74 3.94
C PRO A 26 23.88 -2.21 4.29
N ARG A 27 24.86 -2.88 3.68
CA ARG A 27 25.21 -4.28 3.94
C ARG A 27 26.72 -4.34 4.12
N VAL A 28 27.16 -4.93 5.23
CA VAL A 28 28.58 -5.14 5.50
C VAL A 28 28.82 -6.57 5.92
N GLY A 29 29.91 -7.15 5.46
CA GLY A 29 30.30 -8.51 5.81
C GLY A 29 31.81 -8.66 5.85
N LEU A 30 32.26 -9.62 6.65
CA LEU A 30 33.65 -9.99 6.79
C LEU A 30 33.78 -11.50 6.63
N ALA A 31 34.81 -11.90 5.90
CA ALA A 31 35.23 -13.29 5.78
C ALA A 31 36.68 -13.41 6.23
N TRP A 32 36.96 -14.43 7.02
CA TRP A 32 38.29 -14.67 7.58
C TRP A 32 38.60 -16.17 7.61
N ASP A 33 39.86 -16.50 7.41
CA ASP A 33 40.42 -17.84 7.63
C ASP A 33 41.25 -17.82 8.93
N PRO A 34 40.76 -18.47 10.00
CA PRO A 34 41.43 -18.46 11.30
C PRO A 34 42.82 -19.07 11.30
N PHE A 35 43.02 -20.10 10.50
CA PHE A 35 44.20 -20.94 10.56
C PHE A 35 45.17 -20.66 9.40
N LYS A 36 44.80 -19.74 8.49
CA LYS A 36 45.56 -19.34 7.30
C LYS A 36 45.97 -20.52 6.41
N ASN A 37 45.24 -21.63 6.52
CA ASN A 37 45.54 -22.87 5.83
C ASN A 37 44.48 -23.22 4.76
N GLY A 38 43.49 -22.34 4.58
CA GLY A 38 42.40 -22.47 3.62
C GLY A 38 41.35 -23.52 3.98
N LYS A 39 41.48 -24.21 5.13
CA LYS A 39 40.60 -25.35 5.49
C LYS A 39 39.37 -24.94 6.27
N THR A 40 39.34 -23.73 6.81
CA THR A 40 38.22 -23.22 7.59
C THR A 40 38.01 -21.75 7.29
N SER A 41 36.76 -21.37 7.02
CA SER A 41 36.39 -19.98 6.78
C SER A 41 35.24 -19.60 7.72
N VAL A 42 35.40 -18.49 8.41
CA VAL A 42 34.36 -17.85 9.23
C VAL A 42 33.86 -16.64 8.48
N ARG A 43 32.53 -16.49 8.43
CA ARG A 43 31.86 -15.37 7.75
C ARG A 43 30.82 -14.77 8.67
N VAL A 44 30.79 -13.45 8.74
CA VAL A 44 29.79 -12.69 9.49
C VAL A 44 29.28 -11.55 8.63
N ALA A 45 28.02 -11.17 8.80
CA ALA A 45 27.44 -10.06 8.07
C ALA A 45 26.35 -9.36 8.88
N TYR A 46 26.15 -8.08 8.59
CA TYR A 46 25.09 -7.24 9.13
C TYR A 46 24.46 -6.42 8.01
N ALA A 47 23.13 -6.27 8.04
CA ALA A 47 22.39 -5.51 7.04
C ALA A 47 21.25 -4.74 7.70
N ILE A 48 21.04 -3.51 7.24
CA ILE A 48 19.81 -2.75 7.51
C ILE A 48 18.94 -2.86 6.26
N MET A 49 17.68 -3.23 6.45
CA MET A 49 16.72 -3.45 5.36
C MET A 49 15.50 -2.57 5.59
N THR A 50 14.92 -2.08 4.51
CA THR A 50 13.63 -1.38 4.55
C THR A 50 12.54 -2.29 3.99
N GLU A 51 11.33 -2.11 4.49
CA GLU A 51 10.14 -2.86 4.09
C GLU A 51 9.17 -1.92 3.38
N GLN A 52 8.40 -2.44 2.42
CA GLN A 52 7.35 -1.66 1.78
C GLN A 52 6.12 -1.54 2.70
N PRO A 53 5.33 -0.46 2.61
CA PRO A 53 4.10 -0.33 3.38
C PRO A 53 3.16 -1.51 3.12
N THR A 54 2.63 -2.11 4.19
CA THR A 54 1.66 -3.20 4.07
C THR A 54 0.30 -2.64 3.64
N ILE A 55 -0.18 -3.03 2.45
CA ILE A 55 -1.43 -2.52 1.86
C ILE A 55 -2.71 -3.20 2.38
N THR A 56 -2.62 -4.08 3.37
CA THR A 56 -3.75 -4.91 3.85
C THR A 56 -4.93 -4.09 4.38
N ALA A 57 -4.68 -2.89 4.93
CA ALA A 57 -5.73 -2.00 5.41
C ALA A 57 -6.66 -1.50 4.27
N VAL A 58 -6.14 -1.39 3.05
CA VAL A 58 -6.91 -0.92 1.87
C VAL A 58 -7.48 -2.10 1.09
N LEU A 59 -6.74 -3.21 0.98
CA LEU A 59 -7.16 -4.39 0.23
C LEU A 59 -8.52 -4.94 0.67
N SER A 60 -8.78 -5.03 1.98
CA SER A 60 -10.06 -5.55 2.47
C SER A 60 -11.26 -4.66 2.11
N THR A 61 -11.04 -3.36 1.87
CA THR A 61 -12.11 -2.44 1.45
C THR A 61 -12.57 -2.74 0.02
N THR A 62 -11.65 -3.13 -0.88
CA THR A 62 -11.98 -3.55 -2.25
C THR A 62 -12.78 -4.86 -2.31
N PHE A 63 -12.90 -5.60 -1.21
CA PHE A 63 -13.73 -6.82 -1.12
C PHE A 63 -15.00 -6.64 -0.30
N ASN A 64 -15.24 -5.47 0.30
CA ASN A 64 -16.42 -5.21 1.12
C ASN A 64 -17.42 -4.34 0.35
N PRO A 65 -18.58 -4.86 -0.10
CA PRO A 65 -19.66 -4.02 -0.60
C PRO A 65 -20.00 -2.93 0.44
N PRO A 66 -20.17 -1.64 0.08
CA PRO A 66 -20.30 -1.07 -1.26
C PRO A 66 -19.00 -0.43 -1.78
N LEU A 67 -17.84 -1.06 -1.60
CA LEU A 67 -16.55 -0.58 -2.14
C LEU A 67 -15.91 -1.62 -3.08
N ALA A 68 -16.57 -2.76 -3.30
CA ALA A 68 -16.08 -3.87 -4.13
C ALA A 68 -16.57 -3.85 -5.59
N THR A 69 -17.75 -3.27 -5.85
CA THR A 69 -18.35 -3.20 -7.18
C THR A 69 -18.35 -1.76 -7.67
N PRO A 70 -17.49 -1.37 -8.62
CA PRO A 70 -17.49 -0.02 -9.18
C PRO A 70 -18.71 0.21 -10.11
N LEU A 71 -19.36 1.38 -9.99
CA LEU A 71 -20.36 1.85 -10.95
C LEU A 71 -19.64 2.20 -12.25
N SER A 72 -19.86 1.42 -13.30
CA SER A 72 -19.38 1.73 -14.66
C SER A 72 -20.57 2.08 -15.53
N PHE A 73 -20.65 3.31 -16.04
CA PHE A 73 -21.73 3.74 -16.93
C PHE A 73 -21.18 4.27 -18.25
N THR A 74 -21.71 3.74 -19.35
CA THR A 74 -21.38 4.18 -20.71
C THR A 74 -22.64 4.78 -21.33
N GLY A 75 -22.72 6.12 -21.40
CA GLY A 75 -23.86 6.84 -21.98
C GLY A 75 -24.13 8.20 -21.32
N THR A 76 -25.28 8.80 -21.61
CA THR A 76 -25.73 10.07 -21.00
C THR A 76 -26.51 9.82 -19.71
N VAL A 77 -26.03 10.38 -18.59
CA VAL A 77 -26.75 10.38 -17.30
C VAL A 77 -27.79 11.50 -17.34
N ARG A 78 -29.07 11.17 -17.08
CA ARG A 78 -30.19 12.10 -17.04
C ARG A 78 -30.96 11.93 -15.73
N PHE A 79 -31.69 12.94 -15.29
CA PHE A 79 -32.37 12.92 -14.00
C PHE A 79 -33.39 11.77 -13.88
N ASP A 80 -34.01 11.39 -14.99
CA ASP A 80 -34.97 10.29 -15.11
C ASP A 80 -34.33 8.89 -15.00
N ASN A 81 -33.03 8.73 -15.32
CA ASN A 81 -32.34 7.44 -15.24
C ASN A 81 -31.32 7.34 -14.08
N ALA A 82 -30.96 8.47 -13.45
CA ALA A 82 -29.91 8.54 -12.44
C ALA A 82 -30.14 7.61 -11.22
N ARG A 83 -31.38 7.50 -10.73
CA ARG A 83 -31.69 6.63 -9.56
C ARG A 83 -31.51 5.14 -9.88
N ALA A 84 -31.91 4.70 -11.07
CA ALA A 84 -31.76 3.30 -11.50
C ALA A 84 -30.28 2.94 -11.71
N LEU A 85 -29.48 3.91 -12.14
CA LEU A 85 -28.02 3.78 -12.24
C LEU A 85 -27.34 3.80 -10.87
N ALA A 86 -27.86 4.55 -9.89
CA ALA A 86 -27.27 4.68 -8.56
C ALA A 86 -27.55 3.47 -7.63
N THR A 87 -28.58 2.67 -7.88
CA THR A 87 -28.97 1.55 -7.00
C THR A 87 -28.08 0.32 -7.10
N SER A 88 -27.16 0.23 -8.08
CA SER A 88 -26.44 -1.01 -8.36
C SER A 88 -24.93 -1.00 -8.11
N ALA A 89 -24.32 0.06 -7.58
CA ALA A 89 -22.90 -0.07 -7.24
C ALA A 89 -22.40 0.75 -6.09
N GLY A 90 -21.29 0.23 -5.62
CA GLY A 90 -20.48 0.82 -4.60
C GLY A 90 -19.62 1.97 -5.11
N ILE A 91 -19.30 2.91 -4.23
CA ILE A 91 -18.34 3.98 -4.48
C ILE A 91 -16.93 3.37 -4.35
N ALA A 92 -16.56 2.50 -5.29
CA ALA A 92 -15.26 1.85 -5.33
C ALA A 92 -14.30 2.68 -6.21
N PRO A 93 -13.21 3.26 -5.66
CA PRO A 93 -12.19 3.92 -6.46
C PRO A 93 -11.50 2.89 -7.35
N THR A 94 -11.44 3.14 -8.66
CA THR A 94 -10.82 2.20 -9.63
C THR A 94 -9.37 2.55 -9.95
N THR A 95 -8.94 3.77 -9.67
CA THR A 95 -7.55 4.25 -9.81
C THR A 95 -7.34 5.44 -8.89
N ILE A 96 -6.10 5.60 -8.42
CA ILE A 96 -5.62 6.79 -7.74
C ILE A 96 -4.45 7.27 -8.59
N ASP A 97 -4.65 8.34 -9.35
CA ASP A 97 -3.58 9.11 -10.01
C ASP A 97 -3.41 10.42 -9.23
#